data_AF-A0A7K0VRJ9-F1
#
_entry.id   AF-A0A7K0VRJ9-F1
#
_cell.length_a   1.000
_cell.length_b   1.000
_cell.length_c   1.000
_cell.angle_alpha   90.00
_cell.angle_beta   90.00
_cell.angle_gamma   90.00
#
_symmetry.space_group_name_H-M   'P 1'
#
loop_
_entity.id
_entity.type
_entity.pdbx_description
1 polymer ?
#
loop_
_entity_poly.entity_id
_entity_poly.type
_entity_poly.pdbx_seq_one_letter_code
_entity_poly.pdbx_strand_id
1 'polypeptide(L)' 'MPKQTTVRLPDDLADKVETVARAKGTSVNQFIIDSLVIEIDRVRKDTKFMNRVKQLAERDREILDELAR' A
#
# COMPACT_ATOMS: atom_id res chain seq x y z
N MET A 1 -12.78 -7.26 -10.79
CA MET A 1 -13.15 -5.92 -11.28
C MET A 1 -12.16 -4.91 -10.70
N PRO A 2 -11.66 -3.93 -11.47
CA PRO A 2 -10.82 -2.87 -10.91
C PRO A 2 -11.63 -2.03 -9.92
N LYS A 3 -11.07 -1.75 -8.74
CA LYS A 3 -11.67 -0.85 -7.76
C LYS A 3 -11.19 0.57 -8.06
N GLN A 4 -12.12 1.48 -8.33
CA GLN A 4 -11.81 2.89 -8.56
C GLN A 4 -11.56 3.59 -7.23
N THR A 5 -10.44 4.32 -7.15
CA THR A 5 -10.07 5.15 -6.00
C THR A 5 -9.57 6.49 -6.51
N THR A 6 -10.10 7.58 -5.96
CA THR A 6 -9.63 8.94 -6.29
C THR A 6 -8.63 9.40 -5.25
N VAL A 7 -7.44 9.81 -5.69
CA VAL A 7 -6.37 10.33 -4.81
C VAL A 7 -6.19 11.83 -5.08
N ARG A 8 -6.22 12.64 -4.03
CA ARG A 8 -5.87 14.07 -4.11
C ARG A 8 -4.39 14.22 -3.78
N LEU A 9 -3.57 14.47 -4.79
CA LEU A 9 -2.15 14.75 -4.62
C LEU A 9 -1.96 16.25 -4.38
N PRO A 10 -1.07 16.65 -3.46
CA PRO A 10 -0.60 18.04 -3.41
C PRO A 10 0.01 18.43 -4.74
N ASP A 11 -0.17 19.69 -5.15
CA ASP A 11 0.20 20.18 -6.49
C ASP A 11 1.66 19.86 -6.86
N ASP A 12 2.61 20.18 -5.98
CA ASP A 12 4.04 19.91 -6.20
C ASP A 12 4.34 18.40 -6.39
N LEU A 13 3.61 17.52 -5.71
CA LEU A 13 3.77 16.08 -5.88
C LEU A 13 3.15 15.62 -7.21
N ALA A 14 2.01 16.18 -7.60
CA ALA A 14 1.36 15.86 -8.86
C ALA A 14 2.27 16.19 -10.06
N ASP A 15 2.88 17.38 -10.06
CA ASP A 15 3.79 17.82 -11.13
C ASP A 15 5.01 16.92 -11.26
N LYS A 16 5.61 16.54 -10.12
CA LYS A 16 6.75 15.61 -10.08
C LYS A 16 6.38 14.24 -10.60
N VAL A 17 5.23 13.71 -10.18
CA VAL A 17 4.75 12.41 -10.62
C VAL A 17 4.45 12.42 -12.12
N GLU A 18 3.82 13.47 -12.65
CA GLU A 18 3.57 13.61 -14.08
C GLU A 18 4.89 13.65 -14.87
N THR A 19 5.85 14.45 -14.41
CA THR A 19 7.16 14.58 -15.07
C THR A 19 7.87 13.23 -15.16
N VAL A 20 7.92 12.48 -14.05
CA VAL A 20 8.57 11.17 -14.00
C VAL A 20 7.80 10.13 -14.83
N ALA A 21 6.46 10.12 -14.76
CA ALA A 21 5.64 9.21 -15.53
C ALA A 21 5.83 9.45 -17.04
N ARG A 22 5.81 10.72 -17.47
CA ARG A 22 6.07 11.11 -18.87
C ARG A 22 7.48 10.70 -19.30
N ALA A 23 8.50 10.95 -18.49
CA ALA A 23 9.88 10.56 -18.79
C ALA A 23 10.05 9.04 -18.94
N LYS A 24 9.25 8.25 -18.22
CA LYS A 24 9.20 6.78 -18.33
C LYS A 24 8.30 6.28 -19.47
N GLY A 25 7.63 7.16 -20.21
CA GLY A 25 6.67 6.77 -21.24
C GLY A 25 5.41 6.09 -20.69
N THR A 26 5.04 6.37 -19.44
CA THR A 26 3.89 5.76 -18.76
C THR A 26 2.89 6.82 -18.28
N SER A 27 1.73 6.37 -17.78
CA SER A 27 0.73 7.26 -17.18
C SER A 27 0.99 7.47 -15.69
N VAL A 28 0.51 8.59 -15.15
CA VAL A 28 0.49 8.85 -13.69
C VAL A 28 -0.20 7.71 -12.94
N ASN A 29 -1.30 7.19 -13.48
CA ASN A 29 -2.02 6.06 -12.89
C ASN A 29 -1.13 4.81 -12.78
N GLN A 30 -0.46 4.43 -13.88
CA GLN A 30 0.41 3.26 -13.87
C GLN A 30 1.62 3.47 -12.95
N PHE A 31 2.19 4.67 -12.94
CA PHE A 31 3.28 5.01 -12.03
C PHE A 31 2.88 4.86 -10.56
N ILE A 32 1.67 5.30 -10.19
CA ILE A 32 1.13 5.13 -8.84
C ILE A 32 0.94 3.64 -8.52
N ILE A 33 0.37 2.86 -9.44
CA ILE A 33 0.20 1.41 -9.27
C ILE A 33 1.55 0.74 -9.02
N ASP A 34 2.54 0.98 -9.88
CA ASP A 34 3.88 0.38 -9.76
C ASP A 34 4.54 0.76 -8.43
N SER A 35 4.41 2.03 -8.01
CA SER A 35 4.93 2.52 -6.74
C SER A 35 4.29 1.82 -5.54
N LEU A 36 2.97 1.57 -5.59
CA LEU A 36 2.26 0.83 -4.55
C LEU A 36 2.69 -0.64 -4.49
N VAL A 37 2.91 -1.29 -5.64
CA VAL A 37 3.41 -2.67 -5.68
C VAL A 37 4.80 -2.75 -5.02
N ILE A 38 5.70 -1.83 -5.38
CA ILE A 38 7.06 -1.78 -4.81
C ILE A 38 7.00 -1.60 -3.29
N GLU A 39 6.15 -0.70 -2.80
CA GLU A 39 6.05 -0.45 -1.36
C GLU A 39 5.44 -1.66 -0.62
N ILE A 40 4.43 -2.32 -1.18
CA ILE A 40 3.88 -3.56 -0.60
C ILE A 40 4.95 -4.65 -0.53
N ASP A 41 5.73 -4.84 -1.59
CA ASP A 41 6.80 -5.83 -1.61
C ASP A 41 7.93 -5.50 -0.63
N ARG A 42 8.23 -4.21 -0.45
CA ARG A 42 9.18 -3.74 0.56
C ARG A 42 8.69 -4.06 1.97
N VAL A 43 7.43 -3.75 2.28
CA VAL A 43 6.82 -4.03 3.59
C VAL A 43 6.75 -5.54 3.87
N ARG A 44 6.44 -6.36 2.85
CA ARG A 44 6.46 -7.83 2.98
C ARG A 44 7.83 -8.40 3.36
N LYS A 45 8.90 -7.75 2.91
CA LYS A 45 10.28 -8.12 3.23
C LYS A 45 10.75 -7.58 4.59
N ASP A 46 10.00 -6.66 5.20
CA ASP A 46 10.28 -6.18 6.56
C ASP A 46 9.80 -7.22 7.59
N THR A 47 10.73 -8.08 8.00
CA THR A 47 10.48 -9.12 9.00
C THR A 47 9.97 -8.56 10.33
N LYS A 48 10.43 -7.36 10.74
CA LYS A 48 10.01 -6.75 12.01
C LYS A 48 8.56 -6.30 11.94
N PHE A 49 8.19 -5.65 10.83
CA PHE A 49 6.79 -5.28 10.58
C PHE A 49 5.90 -6.53 10.50
N MET A 50 6.29 -7.53 9.72
CA MET A 50 5.51 -8.76 9.55
C MET A 50 5.31 -9.52 10.87
N ASN A 51 6.32 -9.58 11.72
CA ASN A 51 6.18 -10.22 13.04
C ASN A 51 5.19 -9.46 13.93
N ARG A 52 5.21 -8.13 13.91
CA ARG A 52 4.23 -7.32 14.65
C ARG A 52 2.80 -7.55 14.15
N VAL A 53 2.62 -7.61 12.84
CA VAL A 53 1.30 -7.90 12.23
C VAL A 53 0.81 -9.29 12.63
N LYS A 54 1.68 -10.31 12.63
CA LYS A 54 1.33 -11.66 13.10
C LYS A 54 0.88 -11.67 14.56
N GLN A 55 1.63 -11.03 15.44
CA GLN A 55 1.28 -10.93 16.86
C GLN A 55 -0.05 -10.23 17.08
N LEU A 56 -0.33 -9.16 16.33
CA LEU A 56 -1.62 -8.47 16.40
C LEU A 56 -2.76 -9.40 15.96
N ALA A 57 -2.60 -10.09 14.83
CA ALA A 57 -3.61 -11.01 14.32
C ALA A 57 -3.87 -12.21 15.25
N GLU A 58 -2.84 -12.70 15.94
CA GLU A 58 -2.99 -13.75 16.96
C GLU A 58 -3.82 -13.25 18.15
N ARG A 59 -3.49 -12.07 18.68
CA ARG A 59 -4.25 -11.45 19.78
C ARG A 59 -5.70 -11.16 19.40
N ASP A 60 -5.93 -10.66 18.20
CA ASP A 60 -7.29 -10.39 17.72
C ASP A 60 -8.09 -11.69 17.58
N ARG A 61 -7.46 -12.80 17.18
CA ARG A 61 -8.09 -14.12 17.15
C ARG A 61 -8.45 -14.59 18.56
N GLU A 62 -7.54 -14.47 19.52
CA GLU A 62 -7.79 -14.84 20.92
C GLU A 62 -8.99 -14.08 21.50
N ILE A 63 -9.10 -12.77 21.24
CA ILE A 63 -10.24 -11.94 21.68
C ILE A 63 -11.56 -12.46 21.06
N LEU A 64 -11.56 -12.79 19.77
CA LEU A 64 -12.76 -13.32 19.10
C LEU A 64 -13.15 -14.70 19.65
N ASP A 65 -12.17 -15.57 19.92
CA ASP A 65 -12.41 -16.89 20.50
C ASP A 65 -12.96 -16.81 21.92
N GLU A 66 -12.55 -15.81 22.72
CA GLU A 66 -13.13 -15.56 24.04
C GLU A 66 -14.56 -15.04 23.95
N LEU A 67 -14.86 -14.11 23.04
CA LEU A 67 -16.21 -13.54 22.88
C LEU A 67 -17.22 -14.52 22.27
N ALA A 68 -16.76 -15.55 21.56
CA ALA A 68 -17.61 -16.57 20.96
C ALA A 68 -17.99 -17.71 21.93
N ARG A 69 -17.43 -17.74 23.14
CA ARG A 69 -17.80 -18.67 24.21
C ARG A 69 -18.97 -18.14 25.05
#